data_AF-A0A820LYH4-F1
#
_entry.id   AF-A0A820LYH4-F1
#
_cell.length_a   1.000
_cell.length_b   1.000
_cell.length_c   1.000
_cell.angle_alpha   90.00
_cell.angle_beta   90.00
_cell.angle_gamma   90.00
#
_symmetry.space_group_name_H-M   'P 1'
#
loop_
_entity.id
_entity.type
_entity.pdbx_description
1 polymer ?
#
loop_
_entity_poly.entity_id
_entity_poly.type
_entity_poly.pdbx_seq_one_letter_code
_entity_poly.pdbx_strand_id
1 'polypeptide(L)'
;SNELIYLIVSGALAKLVIPDIYNCSNLVQIFLFCGSVSTYVKWAMAYRDKLMIFDHGDDLLERLWNDLESNSREQADLYLKYAEEYKQQALKYKQATCG
;
A
#
# COMPACT_ATOMS: atom_id res chain seq x y z
N SER A 1 -0.76 -8.67 13.35
CA SER A 1 -0.80 -7.70 12.24
C SER A 1 -0.74 -8.44 10.93
N ASN A 2 -1.64 -8.14 10.00
CA ASN A 2 -1.40 -8.47 8.59
C ASN A 2 -0.47 -7.39 8.05
N GLU A 3 0.77 -7.76 7.74
CA GLU A 3 1.73 -6.84 7.12
C GLU A 3 1.25 -6.49 5.71
N LEU A 4 1.25 -5.20 5.39
CA LEU A 4 0.91 -4.71 4.06
C LEU A 4 2.08 -4.97 3.10
N ILE A 5 1.77 -5.51 1.91
CA ILE A 5 2.76 -5.93 0.93
C ILE A 5 2.71 -5.02 -0.30
N TYR A 6 3.88 -4.50 -0.66
CA TYR A 6 4.18 -3.94 -1.96
C TYR A 6 5.05 -4.94 -2.72
N LEU A 7 4.65 -5.32 -3.94
CA LEU A 7 5.46 -6.20 -4.78
C LEU A 7 6.13 -5.39 -5.89
N ILE A 8 7.44 -5.55 -6.04
CA ILE A 8 8.18 -5.11 -7.22
C ILE A 8 8.57 -6.36 -8.00
N VAL A 9 8.19 -6.44 -9.28
CA VAL A 9 8.46 -7.61 -10.12
C VAL A 9 8.96 -7.20 -11.50
N SER A 10 9.89 -7.99 -12.03
CA SER A 10 10.40 -7.79 -13.39
C SER A 10 9.43 -8.35 -14.44
N GLY A 11 9.45 -7.77 -15.64
CA GLY A 11 8.70 -8.26 -16.81
C GLY A 11 8.75 -9.78 -17.00
N ALA A 12 9.94 -10.36 -16.87
CA ALA A 12 10.18 -11.79 -17.10
C ALA A 12 9.38 -12.71 -16.16
N LEU A 13 9.09 -12.25 -14.93
CA LEU A 13 8.41 -13.03 -13.90
C LEU A 13 6.95 -12.62 -13.71
N ALA A 14 6.57 -11.43 -14.18
CA ALA A 14 5.27 -10.82 -13.90
C ALA A 14 4.09 -11.73 -14.28
N LYS A 15 4.12 -12.31 -15.49
CA LYS A 15 3.04 -13.18 -15.98
C LYS A 15 2.92 -14.51 -15.21
N LEU A 16 3.99 -14.94 -14.57
CA LEU A 16 4.01 -16.16 -13.75
C LEU A 16 3.52 -15.87 -12.33
N VAL A 17 4.02 -14.79 -11.71
CA VAL A 17 3.81 -14.53 -10.27
C VAL A 17 2.51 -13.79 -9.99
N ILE A 18 2.18 -12.76 -10.79
CA ILE A 18 1.05 -11.86 -10.50
C ILE A 18 -0.30 -12.59 -10.38
N PRO A 19 -0.66 -13.57 -11.24
CA PRO A 19 -1.94 -14.27 -11.13
C PRO A 19 -2.18 -14.92 -9.76
N ASP A 20 -1.13 -15.47 -9.15
CA ASP A 20 -1.23 -16.25 -7.91
C ASP A 20 -1.37 -15.35 -6.68
N ILE A 21 -0.75 -14.17 -6.70
CA ILE A 21 -0.69 -13.27 -5.54
C ILE A 21 -1.70 -12.13 -5.59
N TYR A 22 -2.32 -11.86 -6.75
CA TYR A 22 -3.20 -10.70 -6.92
C TYR A 22 -4.34 -10.63 -5.90
N ASN A 23 -4.85 -11.81 -5.52
CA ASN A 23 -5.96 -11.97 -4.58
C ASN A 23 -5.53 -11.97 -3.11
N CYS A 24 -4.24 -11.79 -2.80
CA CYS A 24 -3.78 -11.65 -1.43
C CYS A 24 -4.43 -10.42 -0.78
N SER A 25 -5.09 -10.64 0.36
CA SER A 25 -5.87 -9.60 1.07
C SER A 25 -5.00 -8.46 1.60
N ASN A 26 -3.73 -8.72 1.88
CA ASN A 26 -2.75 -7.75 2.36
C ASN A 26 -1.85 -7.19 1.26
N LEU A 27 -2.07 -7.57 -0.01
CA LEU A 27 -1.37 -6.99 -1.15
C LEU A 27 -2.00 -5.63 -1.48
N VAL A 28 -1.21 -4.58 -1.35
CA VAL A 28 -1.60 -3.19 -1.61
C VAL A 28 -1.44 -2.87 -3.08
N GLN A 29 -0.22 -3.00 -3.61
CA GLN A 29 0.13 -2.56 -4.96
C GLN A 29 1.26 -3.42 -5.53
N ILE A 30 1.21 -3.64 -6.85
CA ILE A 30 2.23 -4.29 -7.64
C ILE A 30 2.85 -3.26 -8.59
N PHE A 31 4.17 -3.19 -8.60
CA PHE A 31 4.99 -2.41 -9.51
C PHE A 31 5.71 -3.36 -10.47
N LEU A 32 5.32 -3.31 -11.74
CA LEU A 32 5.95 -4.06 -12.81
C LEU A 32 7.02 -3.20 -13.48
N PHE A 33 8.28 -3.58 -13.32
CA PHE A 33 9.39 -2.97 -14.04
C PHE A 33 9.75 -3.78 -15.29
N CYS A 34 9.68 -3.16 -16.47
CA CYS A 34 9.91 -3.84 -17.74
C CYS A 34 10.47 -2.91 -18.81
N GLY A 35 11.29 -3.42 -19.73
CA GLY A 35 11.84 -2.59 -20.82
C GLY A 35 10.83 -2.17 -21.91
N SER A 36 9.55 -2.54 -21.79
CA SER A 36 8.53 -2.22 -22.80
C SER A 36 7.12 -2.33 -22.20
N VAL A 37 6.48 -1.19 -21.91
CA VAL A 37 5.11 -1.14 -21.38
C VAL A 37 4.10 -1.78 -22.34
N SER A 38 4.23 -1.54 -23.64
CA SER A 38 3.32 -2.04 -24.67
C SER A 38 3.24 -3.58 -24.70
N THR A 39 4.32 -4.27 -24.30
CA THR A 39 4.36 -5.73 -24.22
C THR A 39 3.42 -6.28 -23.13
N TYR A 40 3.19 -5.53 -22.05
CA TYR A 40 2.47 -6.00 -20.88
C TYR A 40 1.08 -5.36 -20.73
N VAL A 41 0.84 -4.19 -21.32
CA VAL A 41 -0.38 -3.40 -21.09
C VAL A 41 -1.68 -4.19 -21.29
N LYS A 42 -1.80 -4.96 -22.39
CA LYS A 42 -3.02 -5.72 -22.69
C LYS A 42 -3.32 -6.79 -21.65
N TRP A 43 -2.28 -7.46 -21.15
CA TRP A 43 -2.39 -8.48 -20.11
C TRP A 43 -2.65 -7.85 -18.73
N ALA A 44 -1.96 -6.75 -18.44
CA ALA A 44 -2.06 -6.01 -17.18
C ALA A 44 -3.45 -5.44 -16.91
N MET A 45 -4.28 -5.23 -17.95
CA MET A 45 -5.66 -4.76 -17.80
C MET A 45 -6.50 -5.64 -16.86
N ALA A 46 -6.20 -6.94 -16.77
CA ALA A 46 -6.89 -7.85 -15.85
C ALA A 46 -6.56 -7.58 -14.37
N TYR A 47 -5.49 -6.81 -14.08
CA TYR A 47 -4.97 -6.53 -12.74
C TYR A 47 -4.89 -5.04 -12.44
N ARG A 48 -5.58 -4.21 -13.24
CA ARG A 48 -5.43 -2.74 -13.25
C ARG A 48 -5.65 -2.07 -11.89
N ASP A 49 -6.41 -2.71 -11.00
CA ASP A 49 -6.76 -2.13 -9.70
C ASP A 49 -5.57 -2.14 -8.73
N LYS A 50 -4.57 -3.00 -8.97
CA LYS A 50 -3.37 -3.13 -8.13
C LYS A 50 -2.07 -3.22 -8.93
N LEU A 51 -2.07 -3.03 -10.24
CA LEU A 51 -0.89 -3.18 -11.08
C LEU A 51 -0.55 -1.88 -11.80
N MET A 52 0.67 -1.39 -11.58
CA MET A 52 1.27 -0.27 -12.31
C MET A 52 2.51 -0.76 -13.06
N ILE A 53 2.73 -0.24 -14.27
CA ILE A 53 3.83 -0.63 -15.16
C ILE A 53 4.77 0.54 -15.34
N PHE A 54 6.07 0.27 -15.23
CA PHE A 54 7.15 1.24 -15.39
C PHE A 54 8.20 0.68 -16.33
N ASP A 55 8.73 1.54 -17.18
CA ASP A 55 9.89 1.29 -18.05
C ASP A 55 11.12 2.11 -17.66
N HIS A 56 10.96 3.07 -16.76
CA HIS A 56 12.03 3.87 -16.18
C HIS A 56 12.11 3.60 -14.67
N GLY A 57 13.33 3.41 -14.17
CA GLY A 57 13.58 3.10 -12.75
C GLY A 57 13.25 4.27 -11.83
N ASP A 58 13.53 5.50 -12.26
CA ASP A 58 13.32 6.71 -11.46
C ASP A 58 11.83 6.94 -11.18
N ASP A 59 10.97 6.81 -12.20
CA ASP A 59 9.51 6.92 -12.06
C ASP A 59 8.95 5.88 -11.08
N LEU A 60 9.48 4.65 -11.12
CA LEU A 60 9.10 3.59 -10.19
C LEU A 60 9.47 3.97 -8.76
N LEU A 61 10.71 4.43 -8.55
CA LEU A 61 11.22 4.78 -7.22
C LEU A 61 10.48 5.99 -6.64
N GLU A 62 10.23 7.02 -7.44
CA GLU A 62 9.44 8.18 -7.03
C GLU A 62 8.03 7.76 -6.62
N ARG A 63 7.37 6.94 -7.44
CA ARG A 63 6.01 6.49 -7.11
C ARG A 63 5.98 5.64 -5.85
N LEU A 64 6.91 4.70 -5.72
CA LEU A 64 7.03 3.84 -4.54
C LEU A 64 7.25 4.69 -3.28
N TRP A 65 8.12 5.70 -3.36
CA TRP A 65 8.37 6.62 -2.25
C TRP A 65 7.11 7.37 -1.83
N ASN A 66 6.38 7.94 -2.78
CA ASN A 66 5.15 8.68 -2.52
C ASN A 66 4.06 7.80 -1.89
N ASP A 67 3.91 6.55 -2.35
CA ASP A 67 2.93 5.60 -1.79
C ASP A 67 3.31 5.19 -0.36
N LEU A 68 4.60 4.92 -0.09
CA LEU A 68 5.10 4.63 1.26
C LEU A 68 4.92 5.82 2.22
N GLU A 69 5.19 7.03 1.74
CA GLU A 69 5.05 8.27 2.50
C GLU A 69 3.59 8.55 2.85
N SER A 70 2.68 8.41 1.88
CA SER A 70 1.24 8.55 2.08
C SER A 70 0.71 7.55 3.11
N ASN A 71 1.05 6.27 2.97
CA ASN A 71 0.67 5.24 3.94
C ASN A 71 1.23 5.52 5.35
N SER A 72 2.46 6.05 5.45
CA SER A 72 3.04 6.44 6.74
C SER A 72 2.27 7.59 7.39
N ARG A 73 1.84 8.57 6.59
CA ARG A 73 1.01 9.69 7.07
C ARG A 73 -0.36 9.22 7.54
N GLU A 74 -1.03 8.35 6.77
CA GLU A 74 -2.33 7.79 7.15
C GLU A 74 -2.26 7.03 8.47
N GLN A 75 -1.21 6.24 8.69
CA GLN A 75 -0.98 5.57 9.96
C GLN A 75 -0.75 6.56 11.11
N ALA A 76 0.03 7.62 10.89
CA ALA A 76 0.23 8.66 11.90
C ALA A 76 -1.09 9.33 12.31
N ASP A 77 -1.94 9.68 11.34
CA ASP A 77 -3.24 10.30 11.58
C ASP A 77 -4.18 9.37 12.36
N LEU A 78 -4.17 8.07 12.06
CA LEU A 78 -4.91 7.05 12.81
C LEU A 78 -4.45 6.99 14.27
N TYR A 79 -3.14 6.98 14.53
CA TYR A 79 -2.62 6.95 15.89
C TYR A 79 -2.94 8.23 16.68
N LEU A 80 -2.92 9.39 16.02
CA LEU A 80 -3.33 10.65 16.65
C LEU A 80 -4.80 10.65 17.06
N LYS A 81 -5.69 10.10 16.22
CA LYS A 81 -7.11 9.93 16.56
C LYS A 81 -7.28 9.04 17.78
N TYR A 82 -6.63 7.87 17.82
CA TYR A 82 -6.69 6.99 18.97
C TYR A 82 -6.14 7.65 20.24
N ALA A 83 -5.04 8.38 20.15
CA ALA A 83 -4.47 9.09 21.30
C ALA A 83 -5.46 10.11 21.90
N GLU A 84 -6.19 10.83 21.05
CA GLU A 84 -7.23 11.77 21.50
C GLU A 84 -8.43 11.04 22.12
N GLU A 85 -8.89 9.95 21.52
CA GLU A 85 -9.97 9.11 22.09
C GLU A 85 -9.60 8.58 23.48
N TYR A 86 -8.39 8.06 23.65
CA TYR A 86 -7.89 7.58 24.95
C TYR A 86 -7.80 8.71 25.97
N LYS A 87 -7.34 9.90 25.56
CA LYS A 87 -7.30 11.07 26.44
C LYS A 87 -8.68 11.49 26.90
N GLN A 88 -9.66 11.54 25.99
CA GLN A 88 -11.05 11.87 26.32
C GLN A 88 -11.66 10.84 27.27
N GLN A 89 -11.40 9.55 27.02
CA GLN A 89 -11.88 8.48 27.89
C GLN A 89 -11.25 8.54 29.29
N ALA A 90 -9.95 8.80 29.40
CA ALA A 90 -9.26 8.98 30.67
C ALA A 90 -9.80 10.18 31.48
N LEU A 91 -10.14 11.29 30.81
CA LEU A 91 -10.77 12.45 31.45
C LEU A 91 -12.15 12.11 32.03
N LYS A 92 -12.97 11.34 31.30
CA LYS A 92 -14.27 10.86 31.80
C LYS A 92 -14.13 10.00 33.06
N TYR A 93 -13.17 9.08 33.09
CA TYR A 93 -12.92 8.23 34.27
C TYR A 93 -12.45 9.04 35.48
N LYS A 94 -11.62 10.07 35.30
CA LYS A 94 -11.20 10.97 36.38
C LYS A 94 -12.37 11.79 36.94
N GLN A 95 -13.30 12.22 36.11
CA GLN A 95 -14.47 12.98 36.57
C GLN A 95 -15.49 12.11 37.31
N ALA A 96 -15.65 10.85 36.91
CA ALA A 96 -16.59 9.91 37.50
C ALA A 96 -16.20 9.42 38.92
N THR A 97 -14.94 9.53 39.32
CA THR A 97 -14.42 9.07 40.62
C THR A 97 -14.41 10.16 41.70
N CYS A 98 -14.90 11.37 41.42
CA CYS A 98 -15.00 12.49 42.37
C CYS A 98 -16.42 12.71 42.94
N GLY A 99 -17.29 11.69 42.90
CA GLY A 99 -18.65 11.71 43.47
C GLY A 99 -18.79 10.87 44.72
#